data_AF-A0A926WIK9-F1
#
_entry.id   AF-A0A926WIK9-F1
#
_cell.length_a   1.000
_cell.length_b   1.000
_cell.length_c   1.000
_cell.angle_alpha   90.00
_cell.angle_beta   90.00
_cell.angle_gamma   90.00
#
_symmetry.space_group_name_H-M   'P 1'
#
loop_
_entity.id
_entity.type
_entity.pdbx_description
1 polymer ?
#
loop_
_entity_poly.entity_id
_entity_poly.type
_entity_poly.pdbx_seq_one_letter_code
_entity_poly.pdbx_strand_id
1 'polypeptide(L)'
;MKKAASEYKANLLVVDDHPDNLRILSAILSQEGYKVRKAISGEIALDTVKVEAPDLILLDIKMPKIDGYKVCSILKQSNETRDIPVIFLSALDTAADRVKGFEVGGVDYITKPFQVEDVLVRIKHQLTIVRQRQELYEHNQALIQEIQYRKQIESKLKLLLTTINLVSQAPNLNHALEAVLREVCRTINWDYGEAWIANLDGTELQLGQAYYKFSDQALKKFHQASLEYSFSYGVKLIGQVWATQQPEWLEDISQVQEDVFSRFELVQDTGLKTIFAVPITIEGKVLVIMCFFQRSLLPYNSELVELVNAVALELSGFIGRKQTEEALKQANKELVRLANLDGLTKIANRRCFDESLAQEWLRLKREKSPLALLLGDIDYFKYYNDYYGHQAGDECLRRVAKAMAQSCNRPADLVARYGGEEFAILLPNTDLDGAIHITKQIQQEIARIAISHQYSAASEQVTLSIGVVSMVPTNDTSPEVIIAAADQALYKAKAQGRNTYCIYSR
;
A
#
# COMPACT_ATOMS: atom_id res chain seq x y z
N MET A 1 37.22 26.46 -3.63
CA MET A 1 38.58 26.81 -4.13
C MET A 1 39.59 26.29 -3.14
N LYS A 2 40.47 25.35 -3.52
CA LYS A 2 41.57 24.90 -2.66
C LYS A 2 42.51 26.09 -2.43
N LYS A 3 42.63 26.58 -1.19
CA LYS A 3 43.70 27.51 -0.81
C LYS A 3 45.02 26.82 -1.20
N ALA A 4 45.82 27.47 -2.06
CA ALA A 4 47.19 27.02 -2.31
C ALA A 4 47.89 26.81 -0.95
N ALA A 5 48.64 25.72 -0.80
CA ALA A 5 49.33 25.43 0.45
C ALA A 5 50.22 26.63 0.81
N SER A 6 49.88 27.31 1.91
CA SER A 6 50.65 28.44 2.43
C SER A 6 52.04 27.94 2.79
N GLU A 7 53.08 28.57 2.26
CA GLU A 7 54.50 28.33 2.59
C GLU A 7 54.79 28.63 4.08
N TYR A 8 53.87 29.32 4.76
CA TYR A 8 53.96 29.73 6.17
C TYR A 8 52.96 28.98 7.06
N LYS A 9 53.34 28.75 8.32
CA LYS A 9 52.52 28.09 9.36
C LYS A 9 51.23 28.86 9.69
N ALA A 10 51.29 30.19 9.75
CA ALA A 10 50.17 31.11 9.95
C ALA A 10 50.61 32.57 9.67
N ASN A 11 49.64 33.45 9.46
CA ASN A 11 49.81 34.88 9.27
C ASN A 11 49.63 35.63 10.62
N LEU A 12 50.68 36.24 11.13
CA LEU A 12 50.67 36.96 12.40
C LEU A 12 50.74 38.46 12.18
N LEU A 13 50.08 39.24 13.03
CA LEU A 13 50.27 40.69 13.13
C LEU A 13 50.88 41.02 14.49
N VAL A 14 52.05 41.65 14.48
CA VAL A 14 52.72 42.14 15.70
C VAL A 14 52.57 43.66 15.74
N VAL A 15 52.04 44.16 16.85
CA VAL A 15 51.75 45.57 17.06
C VAL A 15 52.47 46.06 18.32
N ASP A 16 53.37 47.02 18.16
CA ASP A 16 54.17 47.59 19.23
C ASP A 16 54.68 48.97 18.77
N ASP A 17 54.67 49.97 19.64
CA ASP A 17 55.12 51.33 19.28
C ASP A 17 56.65 51.46 19.24
N HIS A 18 57.38 50.48 19.80
CA HIS A 18 58.84 50.43 19.79
C HIS A 18 59.37 49.59 18.61
N PRO A 19 60.11 50.19 17.65
CA PRO A 19 60.62 49.48 16.47
C PRO A 19 61.52 48.27 16.78
N ASP A 20 62.26 48.32 17.90
CA ASP A 20 63.15 47.23 18.31
C ASP A 20 62.37 45.97 18.73
N ASN A 21 61.26 46.13 19.47
CA ASN A 21 60.37 45.03 19.84
C ASN A 21 59.80 44.35 18.60
N LEU A 22 59.32 45.15 17.63
CA LEU A 22 58.84 44.64 16.34
C LEU A 22 59.92 43.89 15.57
N ARG A 23 61.16 44.40 15.56
CA ARG A 23 62.28 43.78 14.85
C ARG A 23 62.63 42.41 15.44
N ILE A 24 62.72 42.34 16.78
CA ILE A 24 63.07 41.10 17.50
C ILE A 24 61.96 40.06 17.33
N LEU A 25 60.71 40.39 17.68
CA LEU A 25 59.58 39.45 17.59
C LEU A 25 59.35 38.98 16.14
N SER A 26 59.45 39.88 15.17
CA SER A 26 59.27 39.50 13.77
C SER A 26 60.38 38.59 13.26
N ALA A 27 61.64 38.82 13.66
CA ALA A 27 62.75 37.97 13.25
C ALA A 27 62.60 36.54 13.80
N ILE A 28 62.29 36.42 15.10
CA ILE A 28 62.08 35.14 15.78
C ILE A 28 60.91 34.37 15.15
N LEU A 29 59.75 35.00 15.02
CA LEU A 29 58.56 34.36 14.47
C LEU A 29 58.72 34.00 12.98
N SER A 30 59.45 34.81 12.21
CA SER A 30 59.74 34.49 10.82
C SER A 30 60.69 33.30 10.68
N GLN A 31 61.70 33.17 11.54
CA GLN A 31 62.58 31.99 11.59
C GLN A 31 61.82 30.71 11.90
N GLU A 32 60.78 30.80 12.73
CA GLU A 32 59.87 29.69 13.05
C GLU A 32 58.83 29.40 11.94
N GLY A 33 58.89 30.10 10.82
CA GLY A 33 58.06 29.84 9.64
C GLY A 33 56.68 30.50 9.66
N TYR A 34 56.47 31.54 10.47
CA TYR A 34 55.26 32.37 10.42
C TYR A 34 55.41 33.53 9.43
N LYS A 35 54.34 33.94 8.76
CA LYS A 35 54.31 35.18 7.96
C LYS A 35 53.98 36.34 8.89
N VAL A 36 54.95 37.20 9.18
CA VAL A 36 54.77 38.26 10.19
C VAL A 36 54.59 39.62 9.52
N ARG A 37 53.48 40.28 9.82
CA ARG A 37 53.23 41.70 9.52
C ARG A 37 53.43 42.54 10.78
N LYS A 38 53.85 43.79 10.59
CA LYS A 38 54.22 44.72 11.66
C LYS A 38 53.34 45.96 11.61
N ALA A 39 52.93 46.47 12.77
CA ALA A 39 52.29 47.77 12.90
C ALA A 39 52.92 48.54 14.07
N ILE A 40 53.27 49.81 13.84
CA ILE A 40 53.91 50.68 14.85
C ILE A 40 52.90 51.47 15.71
N SER A 41 51.60 51.28 15.48
CA SER A 41 50.54 51.96 16.21
C SER A 41 49.22 51.21 16.07
N GLY A 42 48.29 51.48 17.00
CA GLY A 42 46.94 50.92 16.95
C GLY A 42 46.15 51.30 15.70
N GLU A 43 46.33 52.53 15.18
CA GLU A 43 45.68 53.03 13.96
C GLU A 43 46.11 52.16 12.75
N ILE A 44 47.42 51.99 12.57
CA ILE A 44 47.99 51.18 11.48
C ILE A 44 47.60 49.71 11.63
N ALA A 45 47.52 49.20 12.86
CA ALA A 45 47.09 47.83 13.11
C ALA A 45 45.66 47.57 12.63
N LEU A 46 44.72 48.45 12.97
CA LEU A 46 43.32 48.35 12.54
C LEU A 46 43.18 48.41 11.02
N ASP A 47 43.91 49.32 10.35
CA ASP A 47 43.91 49.40 8.90
C ASP A 47 44.54 48.16 8.24
N THR A 48 45.62 47.63 8.82
CA THR A 48 46.27 46.41 8.33
C THR A 48 45.36 45.18 8.42
N VAL A 49 44.58 45.06 9.51
CA VAL A 49 43.61 43.95 9.68
C VAL A 49 42.48 44.03 8.65
N LYS A 50 42.02 45.24 8.31
CA LYS A 50 40.97 45.43 7.28
C LYS A 50 41.43 45.02 5.89
N VAL A 51 42.70 45.25 5.55
CA VAL A 51 43.24 44.86 4.24
C VAL A 51 43.36 43.34 4.12
N GLU A 52 43.89 42.68 5.15
CA GLU A 52 43.99 41.22 5.21
C GLU A 52 43.96 40.79 6.67
N ALA A 53 43.04 39.92 7.05
CA ALA A 53 42.91 39.44 8.42
C ALA A 53 44.06 38.49 8.79
N PRO A 54 44.79 38.73 9.91
CA PRO A 54 45.76 37.77 10.43
C PRO A 54 45.06 36.60 11.15
N ASP A 55 45.78 35.48 11.29
CA ASP A 55 45.36 34.32 12.07
C ASP A 55 45.51 34.57 13.58
N LEU A 56 46.40 35.49 13.99
CA LEU A 56 46.60 35.90 15.39
C LEU A 56 47.30 37.27 15.48
N ILE A 57 46.95 38.05 16.51
CA ILE A 57 47.54 39.37 16.79
C ILE A 57 48.31 39.33 18.11
N LEU A 58 49.58 39.71 18.08
CA LEU A 58 50.34 40.10 19.27
C LEU A 58 50.24 41.62 19.42
N LEU A 59 49.70 42.10 20.53
CA LEU A 59 49.32 43.51 20.69
C LEU A 59 49.89 44.11 21.96
N ASP A 60 50.78 45.08 21.81
CA ASP A 60 51.23 45.86 22.96
C ASP A 60 50.10 46.69 23.56
N ILE A 61 50.07 46.75 24.89
CA ILE A 61 49.04 47.52 25.61
C ILE A 61 49.35 49.02 25.61
N LYS A 62 50.60 49.41 25.85
CA LYS A 62 50.98 50.81 26.07
C LYS A 62 51.46 51.45 24.77
N MET A 63 50.51 51.95 23.98
CA MET A 63 50.82 52.67 22.75
C MET A 63 50.28 54.11 22.76
N PRO A 64 50.92 55.06 22.05
CA PRO A 64 50.42 56.43 21.90
C PRO A 64 49.07 56.49 21.17
N LYS A 65 48.28 57.53 21.51
CA LYS A 65 46.94 57.83 20.97
C LYS A 65 45.86 56.79 21.30
N ILE A 66 46.01 55.56 20.85
CA ILE A 66 45.07 54.45 21.08
C ILE A 66 45.83 53.30 21.72
N ASP A 67 45.45 52.94 22.95
CA ASP A 67 46.04 51.83 23.67
C ASP A 67 45.60 50.47 23.10
N GLY A 68 46.34 49.41 23.44
CA GLY A 68 46.06 48.05 22.94
C GLY A 68 44.68 47.54 23.38
N TYR A 69 44.21 47.92 24.57
CA TYR A 69 42.87 47.53 25.03
C TYR A 69 41.78 48.09 24.11
N LYS A 70 41.90 49.35 23.70
CA LYS A 70 40.94 49.98 22.79
C LYS A 70 41.00 49.37 21.39
N VAL A 71 42.19 49.06 20.88
CA VAL A 71 42.35 48.32 19.62
C VAL A 71 41.66 46.96 19.67
N CYS A 72 41.91 46.16 20.72
CA CYS A 72 41.27 44.87 20.90
C CYS A 72 39.74 44.99 20.97
N SER A 73 39.24 45.94 21.77
CA SER A 73 37.80 46.19 21.88
C SER A 73 37.16 46.52 20.52
N ILE A 74 37.81 47.33 19.68
CA ILE A 74 37.33 47.64 18.32
C ILE A 74 37.30 46.38 17.46
N LEU A 75 38.36 45.57 17.48
CA LEU A 75 38.43 44.31 16.73
C LEU A 75 37.34 43.32 17.16
N LYS A 76 37.01 43.27 18.45
CA LYS A 76 35.98 42.37 19.00
C LYS A 76 34.55 42.82 18.71
N GLN A 77 34.34 44.08 18.37
CA GLN A 77 33.01 44.59 17.99
C GLN A 77 32.62 44.22 16.55
N SER A 78 33.56 44.12 15.61
CA SER A 78 33.25 43.74 14.22
C SER A 78 32.97 42.24 14.06
N ASN A 79 31.97 41.87 13.23
CA ASN A 79 31.71 40.48 12.85
C ASN A 79 32.88 39.84 12.09
N GLU A 80 33.68 40.64 11.38
CA GLU A 80 34.74 40.14 10.49
C GLU A 80 36.05 39.86 11.25
N THR A 81 36.26 40.50 12.41
CA THR A 81 37.53 40.44 13.15
C THR A 81 37.40 39.90 14.57
N ARG A 82 36.18 39.71 15.08
CA ARG A 82 35.96 39.31 16.49
C ARG A 82 36.57 37.96 16.86
N ASP A 83 36.66 37.04 15.91
CA ASP A 83 37.20 35.70 16.17
C ASP A 83 38.73 35.64 16.07
N ILE A 84 39.40 36.72 15.65
CA ILE A 84 40.87 36.77 15.60
C ILE A 84 41.42 36.76 17.04
N PRO A 85 42.25 35.78 17.44
CA PRO A 85 42.85 35.75 18.76
C PRO A 85 43.82 36.91 18.95
N VAL A 86 43.66 37.65 20.05
CA VAL A 86 44.57 38.73 20.45
C VAL A 86 45.29 38.31 21.73
N ILE A 87 46.62 38.20 21.64
CA ILE A 87 47.50 38.00 22.79
C ILE A 87 48.13 39.35 23.12
N PHE A 88 47.92 39.82 24.34
CA PHE A 88 48.49 41.09 24.79
C PHE A 88 49.97 40.94 25.15
N LEU A 89 50.77 41.95 24.82
CA LEU A 89 52.13 42.12 25.32
C LEU A 89 52.11 43.25 26.35
N SER A 90 52.65 43.06 27.54
CA SER A 90 52.81 44.20 28.46
C SER A 90 53.92 44.07 29.49
N ALA A 91 54.42 45.23 29.88
CA ALA A 91 55.47 45.41 30.89
C ALA A 91 54.94 45.41 32.33
N LEU A 92 53.62 45.34 32.53
CA LEU A 92 52.98 45.36 33.85
C LEU A 92 52.57 43.93 34.27
N ASP A 93 53.11 43.41 35.36
CA ASP A 93 52.73 42.10 35.92
C ASP A 93 51.68 42.22 37.04
N THR A 94 50.83 43.26 36.99
CA THR A 94 49.76 43.41 37.98
C THR A 94 48.56 42.53 37.59
N ALA A 95 47.93 41.91 38.58
CA ALA A 95 46.73 41.10 38.35
C ALA A 95 45.60 41.92 37.69
N ALA A 96 45.53 43.22 37.95
CA ALA A 96 44.51 44.12 37.40
C ALA A 96 44.62 44.30 35.88
N ASP A 97 45.85 44.41 35.35
CA ASP A 97 46.06 44.57 33.90
C ASP A 97 45.69 43.29 33.13
N ARG A 98 46.00 42.11 33.70
CA ARG A 98 45.60 40.83 33.10
C ARG A 98 44.09 40.68 33.03
N VAL A 99 43.39 41.01 34.11
CA VAL A 99 41.92 40.95 34.17
C VAL A 99 41.31 41.86 33.10
N LYS A 100 41.79 43.11 32.98
CA LYS A 100 41.32 44.05 31.96
C LYS A 100 41.53 43.53 30.53
N GLY A 101 42.65 42.86 30.25
CA GLY A 101 42.93 42.25 28.95
C GLY A 101 41.88 41.19 28.54
N PHE A 102 41.51 40.31 29.46
CA PHE A 102 40.47 39.31 29.20
C PHE A 102 39.07 39.96 29.07
N GLU A 103 38.76 40.98 29.88
CA GLU A 103 37.48 41.70 29.82
C GLU A 103 37.22 42.36 28.46
N VAL A 104 38.26 42.89 27.81
CA VAL A 104 38.13 43.49 26.47
C VAL A 104 38.18 42.46 25.33
N GLY A 105 38.30 41.17 25.63
CA GLY A 105 38.25 40.06 24.67
C GLY A 105 39.60 39.53 24.19
N GLY A 106 40.70 39.85 24.89
CA GLY A 106 41.98 39.17 24.71
C GLY A 106 41.90 37.70 25.10
N VAL A 107 42.64 36.83 24.40
CA VAL A 107 42.61 35.38 24.64
C VAL A 107 43.78 34.88 25.48
N ASP A 108 44.84 35.67 25.58
CA ASP A 108 46.02 35.37 26.40
C ASP A 108 46.87 36.63 26.61
N TYR A 109 47.95 36.49 27.39
CA TYR A 109 48.86 37.57 27.73
C TYR A 109 50.32 37.09 27.85
N ILE A 110 51.27 37.93 27.44
CA ILE A 110 52.72 37.71 27.56
C ILE A 110 53.37 38.91 28.24
N THR A 111 54.12 38.65 29.31
CA THR A 111 54.83 39.68 30.08
C THR A 111 56.16 40.04 29.41
N LYS A 112 56.51 41.33 29.38
CA LYS A 112 57.82 41.84 28.95
C LYS A 112 58.79 41.93 30.14
N PRO A 113 60.09 41.58 30.00
CA PRO A 113 60.76 41.08 28.80
C PRO A 113 60.34 39.63 28.47
N PHE A 114 60.06 39.35 27.19
CA PHE A 114 59.52 38.05 26.77
C PHE A 114 60.61 37.00 26.58
N GLN A 115 60.33 35.77 27.02
CA GLN A 115 61.08 34.57 26.62
C GLN A 115 60.53 34.03 25.30
N VAL A 116 61.41 33.60 24.41
CA VAL A 116 61.04 33.19 23.05
C VAL A 116 60.12 31.98 23.08
N GLU A 117 60.44 31.03 23.95
CA GLU A 117 59.72 29.78 24.12
C GLU A 117 58.28 30.03 24.58
N ASP A 118 58.09 30.97 25.51
CA ASP A 118 56.77 31.36 26.02
C ASP A 118 55.90 31.94 24.90
N VAL A 119 56.46 32.86 24.09
CA VAL A 119 55.73 33.46 22.95
C VAL A 119 55.29 32.38 21.96
N LEU A 120 56.19 31.46 21.61
CA LEU A 120 55.92 30.42 20.63
C LEU A 120 54.87 29.40 21.12
N VAL A 121 54.94 28.98 22.38
CA VAL A 121 53.96 28.05 22.96
C VAL A 121 52.57 28.69 22.98
N ARG A 122 52.46 29.96 23.37
CA ARG A 122 51.19 30.69 23.44
C ARG A 122 50.56 30.85 22.06
N ILE A 123 51.35 31.23 21.06
CA ILE A 123 50.90 31.32 19.67
C ILE A 123 50.42 29.95 19.16
N LYS A 124 51.23 28.90 19.35
CA LYS A 124 50.89 27.54 18.88
C LYS A 124 49.60 27.03 19.52
N HIS A 125 49.40 27.24 20.82
CA HIS A 125 48.16 26.86 21.51
C HIS A 125 46.95 27.59 20.95
N GLN A 126 47.02 28.91 20.80
CA GLN A 126 45.88 29.69 20.30
C GLN A 126 45.52 29.34 18.85
N LEU A 127 46.52 29.18 17.98
CA LEU A 127 46.29 28.71 16.61
C LEU A 127 45.68 27.29 16.56
N THR A 128 46.11 26.41 17.46
CA THR A 128 45.54 25.04 17.56
C THR A 128 44.07 25.08 17.98
N ILE A 129 43.72 25.90 18.97
CA ILE A 129 42.33 26.06 19.44
C ILE A 129 41.44 26.60 18.32
N VAL A 130 41.89 27.63 17.60
CA VAL A 130 41.13 28.21 16.46
C VAL A 130 40.91 27.17 15.38
N ARG A 131 41.94 26.41 15.03
CA ARG A 131 41.85 25.33 14.03
C ARG A 131 40.86 24.24 14.45
N GLN A 132 40.95 23.73 15.68
CA GLN A 132 40.05 22.69 16.18
C GLN A 132 38.59 23.17 16.24
N ARG A 133 38.36 24.44 16.62
CA ARG A 133 37.01 25.04 16.64
C ARG A 133 36.42 25.12 15.22
N GLN A 134 37.24 25.48 14.24
CA GLN A 134 36.83 25.51 12.83
C GLN A 134 36.51 24.10 12.32
N GLU A 135 37.40 23.12 12.56
CA GLU A 135 37.17 21.72 12.17
C GLU A 135 35.88 21.17 12.81
N LEU A 136 35.64 21.45 14.10
CA LEU A 136 34.41 21.05 14.80
C LEU A 136 33.17 21.71 14.21
N TYR A 137 33.24 22.99 13.83
CA TYR A 137 32.13 23.70 13.21
C TYR A 137 31.77 23.09 11.86
N GLU A 138 32.77 22.79 11.03
CA GLU A 138 32.59 22.14 9.72
C GLU A 138 31.98 20.73 9.88
N HIS A 139 32.49 19.94 10.83
CA HIS A 139 31.93 18.61 11.13
C HIS A 139 30.47 18.70 11.61
N ASN A 140 30.16 19.65 12.50
CA ASN A 140 28.78 19.83 12.98
C ASN A 140 27.83 20.20 11.85
N GLN A 141 28.25 21.07 10.92
CA GLN A 141 27.42 21.41 9.77
C GLN A 141 27.17 20.19 8.86
N ALA A 142 28.22 19.41 8.56
CA ALA A 142 28.08 18.19 7.77
C ALA A 142 27.15 17.16 8.44
N LEU A 143 27.29 16.98 9.77
CA LEU A 143 26.43 16.08 10.54
C LEU A 143 24.96 16.53 10.54
N ILE A 144 24.69 17.83 10.63
CA ILE A 144 23.31 18.35 10.56
C ILE A 144 22.68 18.03 9.20
N GLN A 145 23.44 18.21 8.11
CA GLN A 145 22.98 17.87 6.76
C GLN A 145 22.70 16.37 6.61
N GLU A 146 23.61 15.53 7.10
CA GLU A 146 23.44 14.06 7.09
C GLU A 146 22.20 13.62 7.89
N ILE A 147 21.97 14.21 9.07
CA ILE A 147 20.79 13.91 9.89
C ILE A 147 19.50 14.33 9.17
N GLN A 148 19.49 15.49 8.51
CA GLN A 148 18.33 15.94 7.73
C GLN A 148 18.04 14.99 6.57
N TYR A 149 19.06 14.58 5.83
CA TYR A 149 18.94 13.63 4.74
C TYR A 149 18.41 12.27 5.21
N ARG A 150 18.96 11.73 6.31
CA ARG A 150 18.47 10.48 6.92
C ARG A 150 17.02 10.55 7.34
N LYS A 151 16.58 11.65 7.96
CA LYS A 151 15.17 11.85 8.35
C LYS A 151 14.22 11.87 7.16
N GLN A 152 14.65 12.43 6.02
CA GLN A 152 13.85 12.41 4.79
C GLN A 152 13.69 10.98 4.26
N ILE A 153 14.77 10.21 4.20
CA ILE A 153 14.73 8.79 3.79
C ILE A 153 13.83 7.99 4.73
N GLU A 154 13.98 8.15 6.04
CA GLU A 154 13.17 7.44 7.04
C GLU A 154 11.67 7.74 6.88
N SER A 155 11.32 9.00 6.62
CA SER A 155 9.93 9.41 6.38
C SER A 155 9.34 8.78 5.11
N LYS A 156 10.15 8.72 4.02
CA LYS A 156 9.76 8.05 2.76
C LYS A 156 9.54 6.54 2.98
N LEU A 157 10.47 5.87 3.65
CA LEU A 157 10.36 4.44 3.98
C LEU A 157 9.14 4.16 4.85
N LYS A 158 8.87 5.01 5.84
CA LYS A 158 7.69 4.87 6.71
C LYS A 158 6.40 4.97 5.90
N LEU A 159 6.28 5.92 4.97
CA LEU A 159 5.12 6.03 4.09
C LEU A 159 4.89 4.74 3.29
N LEU A 160 5.95 4.21 2.67
CA LEU A 160 5.87 2.98 1.88
C LEU A 160 5.44 1.78 2.74
N LEU A 161 6.07 1.58 3.90
CA LEU A 161 5.73 0.46 4.80
C LEU A 161 4.29 0.58 5.34
N THR A 162 3.86 1.78 5.72
CA THR A 162 2.50 2.00 6.22
C THR A 162 1.47 1.77 5.13
N THR A 163 1.69 2.28 3.91
CA THR A 163 0.77 2.06 2.78
C THR A 163 0.69 0.59 2.38
N ILE A 164 1.81 -0.13 2.31
CA ILE A 164 1.83 -1.59 2.06
C ILE A 164 0.95 -2.33 3.06
N ASN A 165 1.10 -2.02 4.35
CA ASN A 165 0.32 -2.68 5.40
C ASN A 165 -1.18 -2.37 5.26
N LEU A 166 -1.54 -1.09 5.07
CA LEU A 166 -2.93 -0.64 4.87
C LEU A 166 -3.59 -1.32 3.67
N VAL A 167 -2.87 -1.39 2.54
CA VAL A 167 -3.34 -2.03 1.32
C VAL A 167 -3.51 -3.54 1.52
N SER A 168 -2.57 -4.21 2.19
CA SER A 168 -2.65 -5.66 2.42
C SER A 168 -3.86 -6.09 3.27
N GLN A 169 -4.29 -5.23 4.19
CA GLN A 169 -5.41 -5.48 5.11
C GLN A 169 -6.76 -4.99 4.56
N ALA A 170 -6.76 -4.27 3.43
CA ALA A 170 -7.97 -3.69 2.89
C ALA A 170 -8.92 -4.78 2.36
N PRO A 171 -10.24 -4.71 2.68
CA PRO A 171 -11.20 -5.70 2.22
C PRO A 171 -11.49 -5.61 0.72
N ASN A 172 -11.38 -4.41 0.13
CA ASN A 172 -11.64 -4.16 -1.28
C ASN A 172 -10.89 -2.91 -1.76
N LEU A 173 -10.97 -2.65 -3.07
CA LEU A 173 -10.31 -1.53 -3.74
C LEU A 173 -10.64 -0.17 -3.11
N ASN A 174 -11.91 0.10 -2.82
CA ASN A 174 -12.32 1.39 -2.26
C ASN A 174 -11.67 1.66 -0.89
N HIS A 175 -11.66 0.66 0.00
CA HIS A 175 -11.01 0.82 1.30
C HIS A 175 -9.48 0.99 1.18
N ALA A 176 -8.85 0.31 0.22
CA ALA A 176 -7.43 0.47 -0.06
C ALA A 176 -7.11 1.90 -0.55
N LEU A 177 -7.89 2.40 -1.52
CA LEU A 177 -7.71 3.75 -2.07
C LEU A 177 -7.94 4.81 -1.00
N GLU A 178 -9.02 4.73 -0.22
CA GLU A 178 -9.29 5.69 0.86
C GLU A 178 -8.14 5.74 1.87
N ALA A 179 -7.65 4.58 2.30
CA ALA A 179 -6.55 4.48 3.25
C ALA A 179 -5.24 5.07 2.69
N VAL A 180 -4.92 4.78 1.42
CA VAL A 180 -3.73 5.32 0.74
C VAL A 180 -3.83 6.82 0.53
N LEU A 181 -4.95 7.33 -0.01
CA LEU A 181 -5.16 8.76 -0.22
C LEU A 181 -4.97 9.53 1.09
N ARG A 182 -5.56 9.02 2.18
CA ARG A 182 -5.40 9.59 3.52
C ARG A 182 -3.95 9.59 4.00
N GLU A 183 -3.25 8.47 3.84
CA GLU A 183 -1.90 8.31 4.35
C GLU A 183 -0.90 9.17 3.57
N VAL A 184 -1.03 9.20 2.23
CA VAL A 184 -0.23 10.07 1.37
C VAL A 184 -0.50 11.51 1.74
N CYS A 185 -1.73 12.02 1.64
CA CYS A 185 -2.06 13.42 1.97
C CYS A 185 -1.56 13.87 3.35
N ARG A 186 -1.66 13.01 4.38
CA ARG A 186 -1.14 13.33 5.72
C ARG A 186 0.37 13.40 5.78
N THR A 187 1.05 12.50 5.09
CA THR A 187 2.53 12.39 5.17
C THR A 187 3.21 13.46 4.34
N ILE A 188 2.70 13.72 3.13
CA ILE A 188 3.27 14.72 2.23
C ILE A 188 2.65 16.11 2.44
N ASN A 189 1.67 16.23 3.33
CA ASN A 189 0.94 17.46 3.69
C ASN A 189 0.22 18.10 2.49
N TRP A 190 -0.53 17.29 1.76
CA TRP A 190 -1.39 17.73 0.65
C TRP A 190 -2.84 17.84 1.13
N ASP A 191 -3.56 18.82 0.60
CA ASP A 191 -4.85 19.27 1.15
C ASP A 191 -6.01 18.37 0.72
N TYR A 192 -5.91 17.79 -0.48
CA TYR A 192 -6.96 16.99 -1.09
C TYR A 192 -6.36 15.83 -1.90
N GLY A 193 -6.99 14.66 -1.84
CA GLY A 193 -6.66 13.52 -2.68
C GLY A 193 -7.94 12.87 -3.20
N GLU A 194 -7.91 12.36 -4.42
CA GLU A 194 -9.04 11.65 -5.04
C GLU A 194 -8.54 10.54 -5.97
N ALA A 195 -9.39 9.56 -6.21
CA ALA A 195 -9.13 8.44 -7.10
C ALA A 195 -10.27 8.30 -8.11
N TRP A 196 -9.91 8.41 -9.39
CA TRP A 196 -10.80 8.22 -10.54
C TRP A 196 -10.67 6.79 -11.03
N ILE A 197 -11.75 6.02 -11.02
CA ILE A 197 -11.76 4.58 -11.30
C ILE A 197 -12.39 4.35 -12.67
N ALA A 198 -11.77 3.50 -13.49
CA ALA A 198 -12.31 3.10 -14.78
C ALA A 198 -13.61 2.30 -14.59
N ASN A 199 -14.62 2.60 -15.42
CA ASN A 199 -15.84 1.82 -15.48
C ASN A 199 -15.57 0.41 -16.06
N LEU A 200 -16.57 -0.49 -15.97
CA LEU A 200 -16.45 -1.88 -16.42
C LEU A 200 -16.05 -2.01 -17.90
N ASP A 201 -16.51 -1.10 -18.74
CA ASP A 201 -16.26 -1.10 -20.18
C ASP A 201 -14.93 -0.41 -20.55
N GLY A 202 -14.26 0.24 -19.58
CA GLY A 202 -13.00 0.97 -19.76
C GLY A 202 -13.11 2.20 -20.65
N THR A 203 -14.30 2.79 -20.78
CA THR A 203 -14.60 3.93 -21.65
C THR A 203 -14.56 5.27 -20.91
N GLU A 204 -14.82 5.25 -19.61
CA GLU A 204 -14.85 6.46 -18.78
C GLU A 204 -14.20 6.23 -17.40
N LEU A 205 -13.65 7.29 -16.84
CA LEU A 205 -13.20 7.36 -15.45
C LEU A 205 -14.23 8.10 -14.61
N GLN A 206 -14.66 7.50 -13.49
CA GLN A 206 -15.63 8.05 -12.55
C GLN A 206 -15.00 8.24 -11.18
N LEU A 207 -15.47 9.24 -10.43
CA LEU A 207 -14.94 9.52 -9.10
C LEU A 207 -15.25 8.36 -8.14
N GLY A 208 -14.20 7.75 -7.58
CA GLY A 208 -14.30 6.66 -6.63
C GLY A 208 -14.19 7.15 -5.19
N GLN A 209 -12.96 7.34 -4.72
CA GLN A 209 -12.67 7.70 -3.32
C GLN A 209 -11.98 9.06 -3.25
N ALA A 210 -12.16 9.77 -2.13
CA ALA A 210 -11.47 11.02 -1.87
C ALA A 210 -11.11 11.19 -0.39
N TYR A 211 -10.06 11.96 -0.13
CA TYR A 211 -9.63 12.36 1.18
C TYR A 211 -9.41 13.87 1.26
N TYR A 212 -9.96 14.49 2.30
CA TYR A 212 -9.75 15.89 2.66
C TYR A 212 -10.14 16.11 4.12
N LYS A 213 -9.76 17.26 4.69
CA LYS A 213 -10.20 17.64 6.04
C LYS A 213 -11.70 17.96 6.01
N PHE A 214 -12.52 17.16 6.69
CA PHE A 214 -13.99 17.29 6.65
C PHE A 214 -14.53 18.63 7.18
N SER A 215 -13.73 19.36 7.98
CA SER A 215 -14.05 20.71 8.45
C SER A 215 -13.87 21.78 7.37
N ASP A 216 -13.20 21.47 6.26
CA ASP A 216 -12.97 22.38 5.15
C ASP A 216 -14.16 22.40 4.18
N GLN A 217 -15.02 23.42 4.31
CA GLN A 217 -16.23 23.56 3.50
C GLN A 217 -15.93 23.79 2.01
N ALA A 218 -14.80 24.43 1.67
CA ALA A 218 -14.46 24.70 0.28
C ALA A 218 -14.09 23.39 -0.44
N LEU A 219 -13.24 22.56 0.19
CA LEU A 219 -12.89 21.24 -0.34
C LEU A 219 -14.08 20.28 -0.37
N LYS A 220 -14.99 20.38 0.60
CA LYS A 220 -16.24 19.61 0.58
C LYS A 220 -17.10 19.95 -0.64
N LYS A 221 -17.28 21.23 -0.96
CA LYS A 221 -18.01 21.68 -2.16
C LYS A 221 -17.32 21.20 -3.44
N PHE A 222 -16.00 21.35 -3.51
CA PHE A 222 -15.19 20.86 -4.63
C PHE A 222 -15.38 19.35 -4.87
N HIS A 223 -15.34 18.55 -3.80
CA HIS A 223 -15.61 17.11 -3.88
C HIS A 223 -17.03 16.82 -4.38
N GLN A 224 -18.04 17.48 -3.81
CA GLN A 224 -19.44 17.28 -4.20
C GLN A 224 -19.68 17.59 -5.67
N ALA A 225 -19.15 18.71 -6.16
CA ALA A 225 -19.23 19.07 -7.58
C ALA A 225 -18.45 18.08 -8.47
N SER A 226 -17.33 17.54 -7.97
CA SER A 226 -16.53 16.56 -8.72
C SER A 226 -17.27 15.23 -8.98
N LEU A 227 -18.32 14.90 -8.23
CA LEU A 227 -19.13 13.71 -8.48
C LEU A 227 -19.92 13.77 -9.81
N GLU A 228 -20.13 14.97 -10.36
CA GLU A 228 -20.83 15.18 -11.63
C GLU A 228 -19.92 15.03 -12.85
N TYR A 229 -18.60 14.83 -12.64
CA TYR A 229 -17.62 14.72 -13.72
C TYR A 229 -17.31 13.26 -14.05
N SER A 230 -17.06 13.01 -15.32
CA SER A 230 -16.34 11.85 -15.82
C SER A 230 -15.26 12.30 -16.80
N PHE A 231 -14.25 11.47 -17.02
CA PHE A 231 -13.17 11.76 -17.96
C PHE A 231 -13.07 10.69 -19.03
N SER A 232 -12.76 11.13 -20.24
CA SER A 232 -12.52 10.28 -21.41
C SER A 232 -11.03 10.23 -21.75
N TYR A 233 -10.65 9.18 -22.47
CA TYR A 233 -9.27 8.94 -22.89
C TYR A 233 -8.67 10.11 -23.69
N GLY A 234 -7.46 10.55 -23.33
CA GLY A 234 -6.68 11.56 -24.06
C GLY A 234 -7.14 13.01 -23.92
N VAL A 235 -8.22 13.27 -23.17
CA VAL A 235 -8.83 14.61 -23.06
C VAL A 235 -8.44 15.29 -21.75
N LYS A 236 -7.86 16.49 -21.83
CA LYS A 236 -7.44 17.33 -20.68
C LYS A 236 -6.47 16.57 -19.76
N LEU A 237 -6.14 17.11 -18.59
CA LEU A 237 -5.12 16.53 -17.69
C LEU A 237 -5.35 15.05 -17.35
N ILE A 238 -6.54 14.69 -16.86
CA ILE A 238 -6.83 13.31 -16.41
C ILE A 238 -6.84 12.35 -17.60
N GLY A 239 -7.41 12.75 -18.74
CA GLY A 239 -7.39 11.94 -19.95
C GLY A 239 -5.99 11.81 -20.56
N GLN A 240 -5.12 12.81 -20.41
CA GLN A 240 -3.72 12.72 -20.81
C GLN A 240 -2.95 11.70 -19.96
N VAL A 241 -3.08 11.74 -18.63
CA VAL A 241 -2.52 10.70 -17.74
C VAL A 241 -3.03 9.32 -18.13
N TRP A 242 -4.31 9.21 -18.48
CA TRP A 242 -4.88 7.96 -18.98
C TRP A 242 -4.17 7.50 -20.27
N ALA A 243 -3.99 8.40 -21.22
CA ALA A 243 -3.41 8.08 -22.52
C ALA A 243 -1.92 7.74 -22.47
N THR A 244 -1.14 8.54 -21.72
CA THR A 244 0.31 8.40 -21.63
C THR A 244 0.73 7.32 -20.63
N GLN A 245 -0.14 7.02 -19.65
CA GLN A 245 0.18 6.18 -18.49
C GLN A 245 1.39 6.70 -17.71
N GLN A 246 1.64 8.01 -17.81
CA GLN A 246 2.70 8.70 -17.07
C GLN A 246 2.07 9.65 -16.05
N PRO A 247 2.76 9.90 -14.92
CA PRO A 247 2.30 10.91 -13.98
C PRO A 247 2.37 12.31 -14.62
N GLU A 248 1.43 13.18 -14.26
CA GLU A 248 1.36 14.57 -14.72
C GLU A 248 1.34 15.54 -13.54
N TRP A 249 1.96 16.71 -13.73
CA TRP A 249 2.11 17.74 -12.71
C TRP A 249 1.77 19.11 -13.28
N LEU A 250 0.87 19.85 -12.63
CA LEU A 250 0.65 21.27 -12.92
C LEU A 250 0.92 22.08 -11.65
N GLU A 251 1.83 23.05 -11.76
CA GLU A 251 2.25 23.89 -10.64
C GLU A 251 1.15 24.86 -10.20
N ASP A 252 0.37 25.39 -11.16
CA ASP A 252 -0.71 26.36 -10.90
C ASP A 252 -1.97 26.12 -11.77
N ILE A 253 -2.90 25.33 -11.26
CA ILE A 253 -4.23 25.07 -11.84
C ILE A 253 -5.19 26.25 -11.71
N SER A 254 -4.84 27.31 -10.97
CA SER A 254 -5.67 28.51 -10.89
C SER A 254 -5.49 29.43 -12.10
N GLN A 255 -4.44 29.19 -12.91
CA GLN A 255 -4.12 29.99 -14.10
C GLN A 255 -4.29 29.23 -15.42
N VAL A 256 -4.66 27.95 -15.37
CA VAL A 256 -4.88 27.15 -16.58
C VAL A 256 -6.30 27.32 -17.11
N GLN A 257 -6.45 27.18 -18.43
CA GLN A 257 -7.73 27.22 -19.12
C GLN A 257 -8.48 25.87 -19.00
N GLU A 258 -9.78 25.89 -19.31
CA GLU A 258 -10.65 24.72 -19.21
C GLU A 258 -10.21 23.54 -20.09
N ASP A 259 -9.54 23.81 -21.20
CA ASP A 259 -8.99 22.86 -22.16
C ASP A 259 -7.79 22.07 -21.59
N VAL A 260 -7.19 22.55 -20.49
CA VAL A 260 -6.15 21.83 -19.74
C VAL A 260 -6.75 21.13 -18.52
N PHE A 261 -7.62 21.80 -17.77
CA PHE A 261 -8.21 21.27 -16.54
C PHE A 261 -9.72 21.52 -16.47
N SER A 262 -10.53 20.46 -16.55
CA SER A 262 -12.00 20.54 -16.69
C SER A 262 -12.72 21.22 -15.53
N ARG A 263 -12.10 21.28 -14.36
CA ARG A 263 -12.71 21.77 -13.12
C ARG A 263 -12.13 23.12 -12.67
N PHE A 264 -11.51 23.88 -13.57
CA PHE A 264 -10.77 25.11 -13.24
C PHE A 264 -11.61 26.15 -12.48
N GLU A 265 -12.91 26.29 -12.81
CA GLU A 265 -13.82 27.20 -12.09
C GLU A 265 -14.04 26.77 -10.64
N LEU A 266 -14.15 25.45 -10.38
CA LEU A 266 -14.39 24.91 -9.04
C LEU A 266 -13.21 25.14 -8.08
N VAL A 267 -12.02 25.39 -8.62
CA VAL A 267 -10.81 25.54 -7.81
C VAL A 267 -10.68 26.93 -7.20
N GLN A 268 -11.28 27.95 -7.82
CA GLN A 268 -11.10 29.36 -7.43
C GLN A 268 -11.46 29.60 -5.96
N ASP A 269 -12.53 28.98 -5.46
CA ASP A 269 -13.00 29.11 -4.08
C ASP A 269 -12.23 28.24 -3.07
N THR A 270 -11.41 27.28 -3.55
CA THR A 270 -10.67 26.35 -2.69
C THR A 270 -9.26 26.85 -2.36
N GLY A 271 -8.70 27.68 -3.24
CA GLY A 271 -7.30 28.08 -3.20
C GLY A 271 -6.31 26.96 -3.53
N LEU A 272 -6.74 25.81 -4.05
CA LEU A 272 -5.84 24.79 -4.58
C LEU A 272 -5.09 25.34 -5.80
N LYS A 273 -3.80 25.03 -5.90
CA LYS A 273 -2.89 25.53 -6.93
C LYS A 273 -2.15 24.42 -7.63
N THR A 274 -1.49 23.53 -6.89
CA THR A 274 -0.74 22.45 -7.51
C THR A 274 -1.61 21.19 -7.59
N ILE A 275 -1.56 20.48 -8.71
CA ILE A 275 -2.10 19.13 -8.86
C ILE A 275 -1.00 18.17 -9.32
N PHE A 276 -1.05 16.96 -8.78
CA PHE A 276 -0.25 15.84 -9.23
C PHE A 276 -1.15 14.63 -9.44
N ALA A 277 -1.10 14.04 -10.64
CA ALA A 277 -1.90 12.88 -11.01
C ALA A 277 -0.99 11.69 -11.36
N VAL A 278 -1.31 10.51 -10.84
CA VAL A 278 -0.55 9.27 -11.06
C VAL A 278 -1.48 8.12 -11.47
N PRO A 279 -1.16 7.39 -12.54
CA PRO A 279 -1.96 6.25 -12.97
C PRO A 279 -1.61 4.98 -12.19
N ILE A 280 -2.60 4.14 -11.97
CA ILE A 280 -2.46 2.75 -11.50
C ILE A 280 -2.86 1.86 -12.67
N THR A 281 -1.89 1.12 -13.20
CA THR A 281 -2.05 0.30 -14.40
C THR A 281 -1.84 -1.18 -14.12
N ILE A 282 -2.57 -2.03 -14.84
CA ILE A 282 -2.33 -3.47 -14.92
C ILE A 282 -2.25 -3.84 -16.40
N GLU A 283 -1.18 -4.52 -16.81
CA GLU A 283 -0.98 -4.98 -18.20
C GLU A 283 -1.20 -3.88 -19.26
N GLY A 284 -0.72 -2.67 -18.99
CA GLY A 284 -0.86 -1.53 -19.90
C GLY A 284 -2.26 -0.94 -19.99
N LYS A 285 -3.17 -1.28 -19.06
CA LYS A 285 -4.50 -0.66 -18.92
C LYS A 285 -4.55 0.16 -17.62
N VAL A 286 -5.00 1.41 -17.72
CA VAL A 286 -5.25 2.26 -16.54
C VAL A 286 -6.56 1.82 -15.89
N LEU A 287 -6.48 1.50 -14.59
CA LEU A 287 -7.63 1.14 -13.78
C LEU A 287 -8.06 2.28 -12.86
N VAL A 288 -7.08 3.04 -12.36
CA VAL A 288 -7.32 4.17 -11.47
C VAL A 288 -6.35 5.30 -11.81
N ILE A 289 -6.78 6.55 -11.67
CA ILE A 289 -5.91 7.72 -11.64
C ILE A 289 -6.09 8.40 -10.30
N MET A 290 -5.04 8.42 -9.48
CA MET A 290 -5.03 9.17 -8.23
C MET A 290 -4.57 10.59 -8.49
N CYS A 291 -5.31 11.57 -7.98
CA CYS A 291 -4.96 12.98 -8.06
C CYS A 291 -4.79 13.54 -6.65
N PHE A 292 -3.75 14.32 -6.45
CA PHE A 292 -3.47 15.02 -5.21
C PHE A 292 -3.45 16.52 -5.52
N PHE A 293 -3.92 17.34 -4.58
CA PHE A 293 -3.92 18.80 -4.71
C PHE A 293 -3.34 19.49 -3.48
N GLN A 294 -2.70 20.63 -3.69
CA GLN A 294 -2.12 21.48 -2.64
C GLN A 294 -2.40 22.96 -2.90
N ARG A 295 -2.60 23.75 -1.84
CA ARG A 295 -2.87 25.20 -1.93
C ARG A 295 -1.66 26.08 -2.20
N SER A 296 -0.45 25.56 -2.03
CA SER A 296 0.79 26.28 -2.35
C SER A 296 1.28 25.94 -3.75
N LEU A 297 1.93 26.90 -4.40
CA LEU A 297 2.71 26.66 -5.61
C LEU A 297 3.90 25.76 -5.27
N LEU A 298 3.90 24.55 -5.79
CA LEU A 298 5.00 23.62 -5.64
C LEU A 298 5.59 23.31 -7.02
N PRO A 299 6.86 23.68 -7.27
CA PRO A 299 7.55 23.28 -8.49
C PRO A 299 7.62 21.76 -8.62
N TYR A 300 7.82 21.28 -9.85
CA TYR A 300 7.98 19.86 -10.11
C TYR A 300 8.98 19.20 -9.15
N ASN A 301 8.53 18.13 -8.47
CA ASN A 301 9.32 17.41 -7.49
C ASN A 301 9.45 15.92 -7.87
N SER A 302 10.58 15.56 -8.48
CA SER A 302 10.83 14.18 -8.94
C SER A 302 10.79 13.15 -7.81
N GLU A 303 11.32 13.48 -6.64
CA GLU A 303 11.36 12.55 -5.51
C GLU A 303 9.95 12.23 -4.98
N LEU A 304 9.04 13.20 -5.00
CA LEU A 304 7.66 13.00 -4.62
C LEU A 304 6.91 12.17 -5.66
N VAL A 305 7.14 12.44 -6.94
CA VAL A 305 6.57 11.66 -8.05
C VAL A 305 7.01 10.20 -7.94
N GLU A 306 8.30 9.92 -7.73
CA GLU A 306 8.82 8.58 -7.53
C GLU A 306 8.19 7.87 -6.32
N LEU A 307 8.07 8.58 -5.19
CA LEU A 307 7.50 8.03 -3.96
C LEU A 307 6.04 7.60 -4.13
N VAL A 308 5.20 8.49 -4.69
CA VAL A 308 3.78 8.17 -4.87
C VAL A 308 3.58 7.18 -6.01
N ASN A 309 4.42 7.18 -7.04
CA ASN A 309 4.39 6.16 -8.08
C ASN A 309 4.71 4.76 -7.51
N ALA A 310 5.64 4.65 -6.55
CA ALA A 310 5.87 3.39 -5.84
C ALA A 310 4.61 2.91 -5.09
N VAL A 311 3.88 3.83 -4.45
CA VAL A 311 2.58 3.52 -3.80
C VAL A 311 1.53 3.09 -4.83
N ALA A 312 1.49 3.72 -6.01
CA ALA A 312 0.60 3.35 -7.10
C ALA A 312 0.89 1.92 -7.63
N LEU A 313 2.17 1.54 -7.72
CA LEU A 313 2.58 0.18 -8.09
C LEU A 313 2.14 -0.87 -7.05
N GLU A 314 2.22 -0.56 -5.76
CA GLU A 314 1.71 -1.46 -4.69
C GLU A 314 0.20 -1.67 -4.80
N LEU A 315 -0.55 -0.60 -5.10
CA LEU A 315 -1.98 -0.69 -5.35
C LEU A 315 -2.29 -1.51 -6.61
N SER A 316 -1.51 -1.37 -7.68
CA SER A 316 -1.63 -2.20 -8.89
C SER A 316 -1.50 -3.69 -8.54
N GLY A 317 -0.47 -4.07 -7.78
CA GLY A 317 -0.29 -5.46 -7.32
C GLY A 317 -1.44 -5.96 -6.44
N PHE A 318 -1.99 -5.11 -5.57
CA PHE A 318 -3.17 -5.44 -4.78
C PHE A 318 -4.42 -5.70 -5.64
N ILE A 319 -4.71 -4.82 -6.59
CA ILE A 319 -5.86 -4.96 -7.50
C ILE A 319 -5.76 -6.27 -8.28
N GLY A 320 -4.59 -6.56 -8.87
CA GLY A 320 -4.36 -7.79 -9.63
C GLY A 320 -4.54 -9.05 -8.80
N ARG A 321 -4.05 -9.06 -7.55
CA ARG A 321 -4.27 -10.17 -6.61
C ARG A 321 -5.75 -10.36 -6.29
N LYS A 322 -6.48 -9.27 -6.00
CA LYS A 322 -7.91 -9.35 -5.66
C LYS A 322 -8.77 -9.83 -6.83
N GLN A 323 -8.49 -9.38 -8.05
CA GLN A 323 -9.15 -9.88 -9.26
C GLN A 323 -8.89 -11.37 -9.48
N THR A 324 -7.65 -11.83 -9.28
CA THR A 324 -7.27 -13.24 -9.41
C THR A 324 -7.96 -14.10 -8.34
N GLU A 325 -8.05 -13.63 -7.10
CA GLU A 325 -8.73 -14.31 -6.00
C GLU A 325 -10.22 -14.50 -6.29
N GLU A 326 -10.89 -13.45 -6.78
CA GLU A 326 -12.30 -13.49 -7.18
C GLU A 326 -12.53 -14.47 -8.34
N ALA A 327 -11.68 -14.40 -9.38
CA ALA A 327 -11.73 -15.29 -10.54
C ALA A 327 -11.54 -16.76 -10.13
N LEU A 328 -10.57 -17.04 -9.26
CA LEU A 328 -10.33 -18.39 -8.72
C LEU A 328 -11.55 -18.89 -7.92
N LYS A 329 -12.15 -18.04 -7.10
CA LYS A 329 -13.35 -18.40 -6.32
C LYS A 329 -14.53 -18.73 -7.24
N GLN A 330 -14.71 -17.99 -8.33
CA GLN A 330 -15.74 -18.27 -9.33
C GLN A 330 -15.45 -19.57 -10.10
N ALA A 331 -14.21 -19.76 -10.55
CA ALA A 331 -13.78 -20.97 -11.23
C ALA A 331 -13.97 -22.22 -10.34
N ASN A 332 -13.61 -22.14 -9.05
CA ASN A 332 -13.83 -23.24 -8.11
C ASN A 332 -15.31 -23.55 -7.89
N LYS A 333 -16.18 -22.53 -7.78
CA LYS A 333 -17.63 -22.74 -7.71
C LYS A 333 -18.15 -23.46 -8.95
N GLU A 334 -17.68 -23.06 -10.13
CA GLU A 334 -18.10 -23.69 -11.38
C GLU A 334 -17.55 -25.11 -11.54
N LEU A 335 -16.30 -25.36 -11.13
CA LEU A 335 -15.72 -26.70 -11.09
C LEU A 335 -16.51 -27.63 -10.18
N VAL A 336 -16.87 -27.19 -8.96
CA VAL A 336 -17.72 -27.97 -8.05
C VAL A 336 -19.08 -28.26 -8.70
N ARG A 337 -19.68 -27.27 -9.37
CA ARG A 337 -20.94 -27.44 -10.08
C ARG A 337 -20.85 -28.48 -11.19
N LEU A 338 -19.80 -28.41 -12.02
CA LEU A 338 -19.57 -29.34 -13.13
C LEU A 338 -19.20 -30.76 -12.67
N ALA A 339 -18.45 -30.88 -11.56
CA ALA A 339 -18.02 -32.16 -11.02
C ALA A 339 -19.18 -32.92 -10.36
N ASN A 340 -20.14 -32.23 -9.75
CA ASN A 340 -21.16 -32.85 -8.91
C ASN A 340 -22.56 -32.92 -9.54
N LEU A 341 -22.88 -32.09 -10.55
CA LEU A 341 -24.21 -32.07 -11.17
C LEU A 341 -24.24 -32.83 -12.50
N ASP A 342 -25.41 -33.38 -12.83
CA ASP A 342 -25.72 -33.91 -14.15
C ASP A 342 -25.93 -32.76 -15.15
N GLY A 343 -25.32 -32.90 -16.32
CA GLY A 343 -25.30 -31.86 -17.35
C GLY A 343 -26.70 -31.47 -17.87
N LEU A 344 -27.63 -32.43 -17.92
CA LEU A 344 -28.98 -32.23 -18.44
C LEU A 344 -29.98 -31.78 -17.36
N THR A 345 -30.03 -32.51 -16.26
CA THR A 345 -31.09 -32.41 -15.24
C THR A 345 -30.75 -31.46 -14.09
N LYS A 346 -29.47 -31.09 -13.93
CA LYS A 346 -28.95 -30.20 -12.88
C LYS A 346 -29.12 -30.70 -11.44
N ILE A 347 -29.60 -31.93 -11.23
CA ILE A 347 -29.51 -32.65 -9.96
C ILE A 347 -28.13 -33.31 -9.84
N ALA A 348 -27.83 -33.98 -8.74
CA ALA A 348 -26.53 -34.64 -8.56
C ALA A 348 -26.27 -35.69 -9.66
N ASN A 349 -25.03 -35.84 -10.08
CA ASN A 349 -24.65 -36.94 -10.98
C ASN A 349 -24.37 -38.23 -10.20
N ARG A 350 -24.22 -39.34 -10.93
CA ARG A 350 -23.92 -40.65 -10.35
C ARG A 350 -22.68 -40.65 -9.45
N ARG A 351 -21.61 -39.95 -9.85
CA ARG A 351 -20.38 -39.88 -9.05
C ARG A 351 -20.64 -39.23 -7.70
N CYS A 352 -21.34 -38.09 -7.67
CA CYS A 352 -21.74 -37.42 -6.44
C CYS A 352 -22.61 -38.33 -5.56
N PHE A 353 -23.53 -39.10 -6.17
CA PHE A 353 -24.31 -40.09 -5.45
C PHE A 353 -23.45 -41.17 -4.80
N ASP A 354 -22.53 -41.79 -5.55
CA ASP A 354 -21.67 -42.87 -5.04
C ASP A 354 -20.80 -42.37 -3.88
N GLU A 355 -20.22 -41.16 -4.01
CA GLU A 355 -19.41 -40.52 -2.96
C GLU A 355 -20.26 -40.19 -1.70
N SER A 356 -21.45 -39.60 -1.87
CA SER A 356 -22.35 -39.27 -0.76
C SER A 356 -22.89 -40.51 -0.06
N LEU A 357 -23.23 -41.56 -0.81
CA LEU A 357 -23.68 -42.83 -0.25
C LEU A 357 -22.57 -43.44 0.62
N ALA A 358 -21.32 -43.48 0.13
CA ALA A 358 -20.20 -44.00 0.91
C ALA A 358 -19.97 -43.22 2.21
N GLN A 359 -20.09 -41.89 2.18
CA GLN A 359 -19.95 -41.02 3.35
C GLN A 359 -21.07 -41.23 4.37
N GLU A 360 -22.33 -41.16 3.94
CA GLU A 360 -23.49 -41.33 4.82
C GLU A 360 -23.57 -42.75 5.37
N TRP A 361 -23.13 -43.76 4.62
CA TRP A 361 -23.03 -45.14 5.10
C TRP A 361 -22.13 -45.25 6.33
N LEU A 362 -20.92 -44.68 6.28
CA LEU A 362 -19.97 -44.70 7.40
C LEU A 362 -20.49 -43.91 8.59
N ARG A 363 -21.11 -42.75 8.34
CA ARG A 363 -21.68 -41.90 9.37
C ARG A 363 -22.82 -42.60 10.11
N LEU A 364 -23.81 -43.11 9.38
CA LEU A 364 -25.01 -43.73 9.97
C LEU A 364 -24.73 -45.09 10.60
N LYS A 365 -23.71 -45.81 10.13
CA LYS A 365 -23.15 -46.98 10.82
C LYS A 365 -22.72 -46.67 12.25
N ARG A 366 -22.05 -45.52 12.45
CA ARG A 366 -21.61 -45.06 13.77
C ARG A 366 -22.79 -44.56 14.61
N GLU A 367 -23.69 -43.80 14.00
CA GLU A 367 -24.89 -43.25 14.65
C GLU A 367 -25.98 -44.30 14.92
N LYS A 368 -25.83 -45.52 14.37
CA LYS A 368 -26.82 -46.61 14.42
C LYS A 368 -28.22 -46.15 13.96
N SER A 369 -28.23 -45.31 12.94
CA SER A 369 -29.45 -44.68 12.41
C SER A 369 -29.74 -45.20 11.00
N PRO A 370 -31.02 -45.19 10.56
CA PRO A 370 -31.39 -45.75 9.27
C PRO A 370 -30.96 -44.86 8.10
N LEU A 371 -30.56 -45.50 7.00
CA LEU A 371 -30.38 -44.89 5.69
C LEU A 371 -31.41 -45.49 4.74
N ALA A 372 -32.18 -44.64 4.08
CA ALA A 372 -33.07 -45.06 3.02
C ALA A 372 -32.51 -44.71 1.63
N LEU A 373 -32.75 -45.60 0.69
CA LEU A 373 -32.41 -45.44 -0.73
C LEU A 373 -33.64 -45.75 -1.57
N LEU A 374 -33.95 -44.85 -2.50
CA LEU A 374 -34.95 -45.05 -3.52
C LEU A 374 -34.24 -45.11 -4.87
N LEU A 375 -34.55 -46.13 -5.66
CA LEU A 375 -34.09 -46.24 -7.05
C LEU A 375 -35.30 -46.19 -7.96
N GLY A 376 -35.39 -45.17 -8.81
CA GLY A 376 -36.52 -44.90 -9.68
C GLY A 376 -36.15 -44.98 -11.15
N ASP A 377 -37.08 -45.44 -11.98
CA ASP A 377 -36.92 -45.53 -13.43
C ASP A 377 -38.20 -45.08 -14.13
N ILE A 378 -38.05 -44.24 -15.16
CA ILE A 378 -39.19 -43.72 -15.92
C ILE A 378 -39.76 -44.83 -16.79
N ASP A 379 -41.04 -45.12 -16.58
CA ASP A 379 -41.72 -46.22 -17.25
C ASP A 379 -41.81 -45.99 -18.76
N TYR A 380 -41.37 -46.99 -19.53
CA TYR A 380 -41.42 -46.98 -20.99
C TYR A 380 -40.72 -45.77 -21.64
N PHE A 381 -39.66 -45.24 -21.02
CA PHE A 381 -38.99 -44.04 -21.51
C PHE A 381 -38.35 -44.21 -22.90
N LYS A 382 -37.85 -45.40 -23.23
CA LYS A 382 -37.41 -45.71 -24.60
C LYS A 382 -38.50 -45.45 -25.64
N TYR A 383 -39.72 -45.95 -25.40
CA TYR A 383 -40.86 -45.73 -26.30
C TYR A 383 -41.28 -44.26 -26.35
N TYR A 384 -41.13 -43.54 -25.24
CA TYR A 384 -41.34 -42.09 -25.21
C TYR A 384 -40.37 -41.39 -26.17
N ASN A 385 -39.07 -41.71 -26.10
CA ASN A 385 -38.06 -41.15 -26.99
C ASN A 385 -38.28 -41.52 -28.45
N ASP A 386 -38.61 -42.78 -28.72
CA ASP A 386 -38.82 -43.28 -30.08
C ASP A 386 -40.00 -42.57 -30.78
N TYR A 387 -41.01 -42.14 -30.01
CA TYR A 387 -42.20 -41.45 -30.54
C TYR A 387 -42.09 -39.91 -30.52
N TYR A 388 -41.75 -39.31 -29.37
CA TYR A 388 -41.73 -37.85 -29.19
C TYR A 388 -40.37 -37.21 -29.55
N GLY A 389 -39.34 -38.04 -29.79
CA GLY A 389 -37.99 -37.60 -30.09
C GLY A 389 -37.15 -37.28 -28.86
N HIS A 390 -35.82 -37.38 -29.02
CA HIS A 390 -34.87 -37.19 -27.92
C HIS A 390 -34.95 -35.81 -27.23
N GLN A 391 -35.27 -34.75 -27.96
CA GLN A 391 -35.43 -33.41 -27.36
C GLN A 391 -36.61 -33.36 -26.38
N ALA A 392 -37.72 -34.02 -26.70
CA ALA A 392 -38.86 -34.14 -25.79
C ALA A 392 -38.53 -35.04 -24.61
N GLY A 393 -37.72 -36.08 -24.83
CA GLY A 393 -37.16 -36.93 -23.77
C GLY A 393 -36.31 -36.16 -22.78
N ASP A 394 -35.40 -35.32 -23.27
CA ASP A 394 -34.56 -34.46 -22.46
C ASP A 394 -35.39 -33.52 -21.58
N GLU A 395 -36.46 -32.94 -22.14
CA GLU A 395 -37.37 -32.09 -21.37
C GLU A 395 -38.18 -32.89 -20.34
N CYS A 396 -38.60 -34.11 -20.69
CA CYS A 396 -39.23 -35.02 -19.75
C CYS A 396 -38.30 -35.31 -18.55
N LEU A 397 -37.04 -35.64 -18.80
CA LEU A 397 -36.03 -35.89 -17.76
C LEU A 397 -35.82 -34.67 -16.86
N ARG A 398 -35.75 -33.46 -17.43
CA ARG A 398 -35.63 -32.21 -16.64
C ARG A 398 -36.83 -32.01 -15.71
N ARG A 399 -38.04 -32.21 -16.22
CA ARG A 399 -39.28 -32.03 -15.45
C ARG A 399 -39.41 -33.06 -14.34
N VAL A 400 -39.11 -34.34 -14.62
CA VAL A 400 -39.12 -35.41 -13.62
C VAL A 400 -38.06 -35.16 -12.53
N ALA A 401 -36.83 -34.82 -12.92
CA ALA A 401 -35.76 -34.51 -11.98
C ALA A 401 -36.13 -33.33 -11.06
N LYS A 402 -36.72 -32.28 -11.61
CA LYS A 402 -37.19 -31.11 -10.85
C LYS A 402 -38.26 -31.48 -9.83
N ALA A 403 -39.24 -32.31 -10.21
CA ALA A 403 -40.29 -32.75 -9.29
C ALA A 403 -39.76 -33.65 -8.16
N MET A 404 -38.80 -34.55 -8.48
CA MET A 404 -38.11 -35.34 -7.45
C MET A 404 -37.35 -34.45 -6.47
N ALA A 405 -36.57 -33.48 -6.99
CA ALA A 405 -35.81 -32.54 -6.15
C ALA A 405 -36.72 -31.69 -5.25
N GLN A 406 -37.87 -31.23 -5.75
CA GLN A 406 -38.84 -30.46 -4.96
C GLN A 406 -39.58 -31.30 -3.91
N SER A 407 -39.60 -32.62 -4.07
CA SER A 407 -40.20 -33.53 -3.11
C SER A 407 -39.28 -33.80 -1.90
N CYS A 408 -37.97 -33.54 -2.05
CA CYS A 408 -36.96 -33.76 -1.01
C CYS A 408 -36.58 -32.42 -0.38
N ASN A 409 -37.02 -32.18 0.86
CA ASN A 409 -36.93 -30.85 1.49
C ASN A 409 -35.85 -30.75 2.57
N ARG A 410 -35.17 -31.84 2.93
CA ARG A 410 -34.13 -31.79 3.97
C ARG A 410 -32.77 -31.51 3.34
N PRO A 411 -31.89 -30.72 3.99
CA PRO A 411 -30.54 -30.43 3.47
C PRO A 411 -29.66 -31.66 3.22
N ALA A 412 -29.96 -32.78 3.88
CA ALA A 412 -29.23 -34.04 3.75
C ALA A 412 -29.81 -34.99 2.69
N ASP A 413 -30.99 -34.70 2.15
CA ASP A 413 -31.58 -35.50 1.08
C ASP A 413 -30.81 -35.23 -0.22
N LEU A 414 -30.48 -36.28 -0.97
CA LEU A 414 -29.76 -36.16 -2.24
C LEU A 414 -30.59 -36.82 -3.34
N VAL A 415 -30.93 -36.05 -4.37
CA VAL A 415 -31.53 -36.57 -5.61
C VAL A 415 -30.46 -36.57 -6.70
N ALA A 416 -30.25 -37.72 -7.33
CA ALA A 416 -29.23 -37.91 -8.35
C ALA A 416 -29.76 -38.60 -9.60
N ARG A 417 -29.21 -38.24 -10.76
CA ARG A 417 -29.41 -39.01 -12.00
C ARG A 417 -28.41 -40.16 -12.01
N TYR A 418 -28.92 -41.37 -11.84
CA TYR A 418 -28.12 -42.58 -11.67
C TYR A 418 -27.59 -43.10 -13.02
N GLY A 419 -28.38 -42.95 -14.09
CA GLY A 419 -27.97 -43.23 -15.46
C GLY A 419 -29.16 -43.17 -16.42
N GLY A 420 -29.00 -42.62 -17.64
CA GLY A 420 -30.10 -42.60 -18.63
C GLY A 420 -31.40 -41.99 -18.07
N GLU A 421 -32.43 -42.82 -17.90
CA GLU A 421 -33.74 -42.53 -17.28
C GLU A 421 -33.89 -42.93 -15.81
N GLU A 422 -32.81 -43.38 -15.17
CA GLU A 422 -32.76 -43.84 -13.78
C GLU A 422 -32.34 -42.71 -12.83
N PHE A 423 -33.01 -42.67 -11.68
CA PHE A 423 -32.80 -41.70 -10.62
C PHE A 423 -32.57 -42.42 -9.29
N ALA A 424 -31.65 -41.91 -8.49
CA ALA A 424 -31.39 -42.39 -7.13
C ALA A 424 -31.68 -41.28 -6.13
N ILE A 425 -32.30 -41.63 -5.00
CA ILE A 425 -32.59 -40.69 -3.92
C ILE A 425 -32.08 -41.27 -2.61
N LEU A 426 -31.13 -40.56 -2.01
CA LEU A 426 -30.51 -40.91 -0.74
C LEU A 426 -31.16 -40.10 0.37
N LEU A 427 -31.69 -40.78 1.39
CA LEU A 427 -32.40 -40.16 2.52
C LEU A 427 -31.75 -40.59 3.85
N PRO A 428 -30.74 -39.84 4.35
CA PRO A 428 -30.14 -40.09 5.65
C PRO A 428 -31.16 -39.97 6.80
N ASN A 429 -30.96 -40.73 7.88
CA ASN A 429 -31.82 -40.70 9.06
C ASN A 429 -33.31 -40.88 8.75
N THR A 430 -33.62 -41.71 7.77
CA THR A 430 -34.98 -41.93 7.28
C THR A 430 -35.27 -43.42 7.35
N ASP A 431 -36.30 -43.78 8.10
CA ASP A 431 -36.81 -45.13 8.19
C ASP A 431 -37.67 -45.50 6.98
N LEU A 432 -38.19 -46.72 6.97
CA LEU A 432 -38.96 -47.23 5.84
C LEU A 432 -40.26 -46.43 5.62
N ASP A 433 -40.96 -46.05 6.69
CA ASP A 433 -42.23 -45.31 6.58
C ASP A 433 -41.99 -43.90 6.02
N GLY A 434 -40.93 -43.22 6.48
CA GLY A 434 -40.49 -41.95 5.90
C GLY A 434 -40.12 -42.09 4.42
N ALA A 435 -39.38 -43.14 4.05
CA ALA A 435 -39.01 -43.39 2.65
C ALA A 435 -40.24 -43.64 1.76
N ILE A 436 -41.23 -44.39 2.25
CA ILE A 436 -42.51 -44.62 1.55
C ILE A 436 -43.29 -43.31 1.39
N HIS A 437 -43.29 -42.45 2.40
CA HIS A 437 -43.95 -41.15 2.31
C HIS A 437 -43.36 -40.30 1.18
N ILE A 438 -42.03 -40.17 1.12
CA ILE A 438 -41.33 -39.45 0.05
C ILE A 438 -41.57 -40.09 -1.32
N THR A 439 -41.54 -41.42 -1.39
CA THR A 439 -41.85 -42.19 -2.61
C THR A 439 -43.23 -41.82 -3.17
N LYS A 440 -44.27 -41.82 -2.32
CA LYS A 440 -45.64 -41.46 -2.71
C LYS A 440 -45.73 -40.00 -3.15
N GLN A 441 -45.05 -39.10 -2.44
CA GLN A 441 -45.01 -37.69 -2.79
C GLN A 441 -44.40 -37.49 -4.18
N ILE A 442 -43.29 -38.16 -4.49
CA ILE A 442 -42.65 -38.11 -5.82
C ILE A 442 -43.59 -38.60 -6.91
N GLN A 443 -44.24 -39.75 -6.72
CA GLN A 443 -45.20 -40.28 -7.71
C GLN A 443 -46.38 -39.32 -7.92
N GLN A 444 -46.88 -38.70 -6.85
CA GLN A 444 -47.95 -37.68 -6.95
C GLN A 444 -47.49 -36.43 -7.70
N GLU A 445 -46.29 -35.91 -7.41
CA GLU A 445 -45.75 -34.75 -8.12
C GLU A 445 -45.53 -35.06 -9.61
N ILE A 446 -45.00 -36.24 -9.95
CA ILE A 446 -44.83 -36.66 -11.35
C ILE A 446 -46.18 -36.75 -12.06
N ALA A 447 -47.20 -37.34 -11.43
CA ALA A 447 -48.56 -37.38 -11.98
C ALA A 447 -49.15 -35.97 -12.19
N ARG A 448 -48.90 -35.03 -11.28
CA ARG A 448 -49.36 -33.63 -11.40
C ARG A 448 -48.72 -32.89 -12.57
N ILE A 449 -47.49 -33.23 -12.95
CA ILE A 449 -46.83 -32.62 -14.12
C ILE A 449 -47.58 -32.94 -15.42
N ALA A 450 -48.31 -34.06 -15.46
CA ALA A 450 -49.17 -34.49 -16.56
C ALA A 450 -48.46 -34.51 -17.93
N ILE A 451 -47.26 -35.08 -18.01
CA ILE A 451 -46.54 -35.27 -19.28
C ILE A 451 -47.23 -36.40 -20.04
N SER A 452 -47.72 -36.15 -21.25
CA SER A 452 -48.42 -37.17 -22.06
C SER A 452 -47.48 -38.27 -22.54
N HIS A 453 -47.89 -39.53 -22.41
CA HIS A 453 -47.18 -40.70 -22.93
C HIS A 453 -48.18 -41.72 -23.52
N GLN A 454 -48.58 -41.51 -24.78
CA GLN A 454 -49.61 -42.31 -25.44
C GLN A 454 -49.18 -43.76 -25.74
N TYR A 455 -47.89 -44.06 -25.63
CA TYR A 455 -47.31 -45.36 -25.97
C TYR A 455 -46.83 -46.13 -24.72
N SER A 456 -47.20 -45.66 -23.52
CA SER A 456 -47.02 -46.39 -22.28
C SER A 456 -48.19 -47.34 -22.05
N ALA A 457 -47.88 -48.61 -21.79
CA ALA A 457 -48.89 -49.58 -21.39
C ALA A 457 -49.31 -49.44 -19.92
N ALA A 458 -48.71 -48.54 -19.15
CA ALA A 458 -49.04 -48.30 -17.74
C ALA A 458 -50.01 -47.12 -17.54
N SER A 459 -49.95 -46.08 -18.38
CA SER A 459 -50.73 -44.85 -18.25
C SER A 459 -50.63 -44.01 -19.52
N GLU A 460 -51.61 -43.14 -19.79
CA GLU A 460 -51.53 -42.11 -20.85
C GLU A 460 -50.57 -40.96 -20.54
N GLN A 461 -49.93 -41.02 -19.37
CA GLN A 461 -48.95 -40.05 -18.88
C GLN A 461 -47.65 -40.74 -18.48
N VAL A 462 -46.55 -39.98 -18.41
CA VAL A 462 -45.27 -40.44 -17.88
C VAL A 462 -45.43 -40.84 -16.42
N THR A 463 -45.00 -42.05 -16.09
CA THR A 463 -45.03 -42.60 -14.73
C THR A 463 -43.64 -43.07 -14.30
N LEU A 464 -43.51 -43.39 -13.03
CA LEU A 464 -42.26 -43.80 -12.42
C LEU A 464 -42.47 -45.05 -11.57
N SER A 465 -41.63 -46.05 -11.79
CA SER A 465 -41.49 -47.21 -10.89
C SER A 465 -40.34 -47.00 -9.92
N ILE A 466 -40.53 -47.34 -8.64
CA ILE A 466 -39.55 -47.07 -7.57
C ILE A 466 -39.28 -48.34 -6.73
N GLY A 467 -38.01 -48.69 -6.55
CA GLY A 467 -37.56 -49.62 -5.52
C GLY A 467 -37.19 -48.88 -4.24
N VAL A 468 -37.74 -49.28 -3.11
CA VAL A 468 -37.56 -48.62 -1.81
C VAL A 468 -36.89 -49.56 -0.83
N VAL A 469 -35.84 -49.09 -0.16
CA VAL A 469 -35.19 -49.81 0.93
C VAL A 469 -34.78 -48.84 2.04
N SER A 470 -34.86 -49.29 3.28
CA SER A 470 -34.31 -48.61 4.44
C SER A 470 -33.60 -49.63 5.31
N MET A 471 -32.36 -49.35 5.70
CA MET A 471 -31.59 -50.22 6.59
C MET A 471 -30.65 -49.44 7.49
N VAL A 472 -30.31 -50.01 8.63
CA VAL A 472 -29.27 -49.49 9.52
C VAL A 472 -27.94 -50.15 9.11
N PRO A 473 -26.94 -49.37 8.65
CA PRO A 473 -25.64 -49.92 8.28
C PRO A 473 -24.95 -50.62 9.48
N THR A 474 -24.37 -51.80 9.24
CA THR A 474 -23.63 -52.57 10.27
C THR A 474 -22.18 -52.84 9.85
N ASN A 475 -21.42 -53.55 10.70
CA ASN A 475 -20.05 -53.95 10.40
C ASN A 475 -19.94 -54.93 9.23
N ASP A 476 -20.98 -55.72 8.99
CA ASP A 476 -21.00 -56.80 8.01
C ASP A 476 -21.67 -56.41 6.68
N THR A 477 -22.03 -55.13 6.52
CA THR A 477 -22.74 -54.61 5.35
C THR A 477 -21.98 -53.48 4.68
N SER A 478 -22.08 -53.39 3.36
CA SER A 478 -21.45 -52.36 2.53
C SER A 478 -22.50 -51.59 1.70
N PRO A 479 -22.15 -50.40 1.17
CA PRO A 479 -23.04 -49.60 0.32
C PRO A 479 -23.65 -50.34 -0.87
N GLU A 480 -22.93 -51.32 -1.42
CA GLU A 480 -23.40 -52.13 -2.55
C GLU A 480 -24.64 -52.95 -2.19
N VAL A 481 -24.80 -53.34 -0.91
CA VAL A 481 -25.94 -54.11 -0.43
C VAL A 481 -27.24 -53.31 -0.50
N ILE A 482 -27.21 -52.02 -0.14
CA ILE A 482 -28.41 -51.18 -0.20
C ILE A 482 -28.79 -50.87 -1.65
N ILE A 483 -27.82 -50.69 -2.55
CA ILE A 483 -28.07 -50.50 -3.98
C ILE A 483 -28.72 -51.76 -4.57
N ALA A 484 -28.15 -52.95 -4.33
CA ALA A 484 -28.68 -54.21 -4.83
C ALA A 484 -30.11 -54.49 -4.32
N ALA A 485 -30.38 -54.14 -3.06
CA ALA A 485 -31.72 -54.25 -2.47
C ALA A 485 -32.73 -53.31 -3.15
N ALA A 486 -32.34 -52.05 -3.38
CA ALA A 486 -33.18 -51.08 -4.08
C ALA A 486 -33.47 -51.50 -5.53
N ASP A 487 -32.46 -52.01 -6.24
CA ASP A 487 -32.59 -52.52 -7.61
C ASP A 487 -33.53 -53.73 -7.70
N GLN A 488 -33.39 -54.70 -6.79
CA GLN A 488 -34.31 -55.85 -6.74
C GLN A 488 -35.76 -55.42 -6.45
N ALA A 489 -35.95 -54.41 -5.60
CA ALA A 489 -37.27 -53.84 -5.36
C ALA A 489 -37.81 -53.13 -6.60
N LEU A 490 -36.98 -52.36 -7.31
CA LEU A 490 -37.36 -51.68 -8.56
C LEU A 490 -37.76 -52.70 -9.65
N TYR A 491 -37.02 -53.79 -9.78
CA TYR A 491 -37.35 -54.88 -10.69
C TYR A 491 -38.75 -55.47 -10.40
N LYS A 492 -39.07 -55.71 -9.12
CA LYS A 492 -40.40 -56.16 -8.70
C LYS A 492 -41.48 -55.13 -9.02
N ALA A 493 -41.22 -53.85 -8.82
CA ALA A 493 -42.16 -52.78 -9.17
C ALA A 493 -42.48 -52.77 -10.67
N LYS A 494 -41.46 -52.90 -11.53
CA LYS A 494 -41.65 -53.01 -12.98
C LYS A 494 -42.45 -54.26 -13.38
N ALA A 495 -42.22 -55.39 -12.71
CA ALA A 495 -42.93 -56.64 -12.96
C ALA A 495 -44.41 -56.61 -12.53
N GLN A 496 -44.78 -55.76 -11.57
CA GLN A 496 -46.16 -55.59 -11.09
C GLN A 496 -47.03 -54.67 -11.97
N GLY A 497 -46.59 -54.38 -13.20
CA GLY A 497 -47.34 -53.54 -14.12
C GLY A 497 -46.90 -52.07 -14.13
N ARG A 498 -45.77 -51.73 -13.49
CA ARG A 498 -45.17 -50.38 -13.45
C ARG A 498 -46.04 -49.35 -12.71
N ASN A 499 -45.67 -48.07 -12.75
CA ASN A 499 -46.35 -46.97 -12.03
C ASN A 499 -46.64 -47.29 -10.55
N THR A 500 -45.70 -47.94 -9.90
CA THR A 500 -45.84 -48.43 -8.53
C THR A 500 -44.48 -48.43 -7.85
N TYR A 501 -44.49 -48.59 -6.54
CA TYR A 501 -43.27 -48.84 -5.78
C TYR A 501 -43.30 -50.22 -5.15
N CYS A 502 -42.12 -50.80 -4.94
CA CYS A 502 -41.96 -52.02 -4.17
C CYS A 502 -40.93 -51.79 -3.07
N ILE A 503 -41.15 -52.45 -1.94
CA ILE A 503 -40.24 -52.40 -0.81
C ILE A 503 -39.36 -53.64 -0.84
N TYR A 504 -38.07 -53.48 -0.56
CA TYR A 504 -37.20 -54.62 -0.30
C TYR A 504 -37.52 -55.23 1.08
N SER A 505 -38.13 -56.41 1.09
CA SER A 505 -38.28 -57.26 2.28
C SER A 505 -37.18 -58.33 2.27
N ARG A 506 -36.36 -58.39 3.33
CA ARG A 506 -35.38 -59.46 3.54
C ARG A 506 -36.02 -60.83 3.66
#